data_AF-A0A4V1SJ92-F1
#
_entry.id   AF-A0A4V1SJ92-F1
#
_cell.length_a   1.000
_cell.length_b   1.000
_cell.length_c   1.000
_cell.angle_alpha   90.00
_cell.angle_beta   90.00
_cell.angle_gamma   90.00
#
_symmetry.space_group_name_H-M   'P 1'
#
loop_
_entity.id
_entity.type
_entity.pdbx_description
1 polymer ?
#
loop_
_entity_poly.entity_id
_entity_poly.type
_entity_poly.pdbx_seq_one_letter_code
_entity_poly.pdbx_strand_id
1 'polypeptide(L)' 'MNLKVPAGSSSGKTLRLKDRGFHGKTARGDLLVTLMIEIPGADPKLAEFVADWTDQGNPRARLGV' A
#
# COMPACT_ATOMS: atom_id res chain seq x y z
N MET A 1 4.96 2.09 -17.34
CA MET A 1 5.40 3.01 -16.26
C MET A 1 5.37 2.20 -14.98
N ASN A 2 6.50 2.09 -14.29
CA ASN A 2 6.65 1.13 -13.20
C ASN A 2 6.91 1.89 -11.90
N LEU A 3 6.07 1.68 -10.88
CA LEU A 3 6.27 2.20 -9.53
C LEU A 3 6.89 1.07 -8.70
N LYS A 4 8.09 1.29 -8.15
CA LYS A 4 8.68 0.35 -7.20
C LYS A 4 8.00 0.53 -5.84
N VAL A 5 7.40 -0.53 -5.32
CA VAL A 5 6.89 -0.57 -3.94
C VAL A 5 8.03 -1.04 -3.03
N PRO A 6 8.52 -0.22 -2.09
CA PRO A 6 9.57 -0.64 -1.17
C PRO A 6 9.09 -1.80 -0.29
N ALA A 7 9.99 -2.74 0.02
CA ALA A 7 9.72 -3.79 1.00
C ALA A 7 9.27 -3.20 2.34
N GLY A 8 8.36 -3.89 3.03
CA GLY A 8 7.77 -3.42 4.29
C GLY A 8 6.79 -2.24 4.16
N SER A 9 6.30 -1.95 2.96
CA SER A 9 5.24 -0.94 2.79
C SER A 9 3.87 -1.50 3.18
N SER A 10 3.07 -0.69 3.88
CA SER A 10 1.71 -1.03 4.34
C SER A 10 0.65 -0.16 3.68
N SER A 11 -0.62 -0.54 3.85
CA SER A 11 -1.76 0.32 3.52
C SER A 11 -1.62 1.72 4.13
N GLY A 12 -2.09 2.73 3.39
CA GLY A 12 -2.06 4.14 3.80
C GLY A 12 -0.75 4.87 3.48
N LYS A 13 0.34 4.16 3.13
CA LYS A 13 1.58 4.81 2.70
C LYS A 13 1.37 5.49 1.34
N THR A 14 1.71 6.78 1.24
CA THR A 14 1.63 7.54 0.00
C THR A 14 2.99 7.57 -0.71
N LEU A 15 3.01 7.13 -1.97
CA LEU A 15 4.16 7.18 -2.87
C LEU A 15 3.97 8.30 -3.89
N ARG A 16 5.06 9.01 -4.21
CA ARG A 16 5.05 10.15 -5.13
C ARG A 16 5.65 9.76 -6.48
N LEU A 17 4.89 10.00 -7.53
CA LEU A 17 5.33 9.91 -8.91
C LEU A 17 5.52 11.33 -9.44
N LYS A 18 6.78 11.73 -9.54
CA LYS A 18 7.16 13.09 -9.94
C LYS A 18 6.73 13.39 -11.37
N ASP A 19 6.19 14.59 -11.62
CA ASP A 19 5.80 15.09 -12.94
C ASP A 19 4.78 14.19 -13.65
N ARG A 20 3.82 13.67 -12.88
CA ARG A 20 2.76 12.76 -13.36
C ARG A 20 1.35 13.21 -13.03
N GLY A 21 1.21 14.30 -12.30
CA GLY A 21 -0.06 14.97 -12.06
C GLY A 21 -0.51 15.83 -13.25
N PHE A 22 -1.44 16.75 -12.99
CA PHE A 22 -1.98 17.65 -14.02
C PHE A 22 -0.95 18.66 -14.53
N HIS A 23 -1.11 19.09 -15.77
CA HIS A 23 -0.29 20.15 -16.37
C HIS A 23 -0.76 21.52 -15.87
N GLY A 24 0.14 22.29 -15.28
CA GLY A 24 -0.03 23.71 -15.02
C GLY A 24 0.56 24.56 -16.15
N LYS A 25 0.49 25.90 -15.99
CA LYS A 25 1.01 26.85 -16.97
C LYS A 25 2.53 26.80 -17.14
N THR A 26 3.25 26.42 -16.10
CA THR A 26 4.73 26.48 -16.03
C THR A 26 5.37 25.15 -15.62
N ALA A 27 4.64 24.29 -14.92
CA ALA A 27 5.14 23.01 -14.42
C ALA A 27 4.01 21.99 -14.38
N ARG A 28 4.39 20.72 -14.29
CA ARG A 28 3.48 19.61 -14.07
C ARG A 28 3.44 19.25 -12.59
N GLY A 29 2.27 18.91 -12.08
CA GLY A 29 2.13 18.39 -10.72
C GLY A 29 2.63 16.94 -10.60
N ASP A 30 2.53 16.41 -9.38
CA ASP A 30 2.87 15.02 -9.08
C ASP A 30 1.61 14.16 -8.94
N LEU A 31 1.75 12.87 -9.21
CA LEU A 31 0.73 11.88 -8.87
C LEU A 31 1.07 11.27 -7.52
N LEU A 32 0.11 11.33 -6.58
CA LEU A 32 0.21 10.69 -5.28
C LEU A 32 -0.57 9.37 -5.31
N VAL A 33 0.10 8.28 -4.94
CA VAL A 33 -0.47 6.93 -4.93
C VAL A 33 -0.51 6.46 -3.48
N THR A 34 -1.70 6.26 -2.93
CA THR A 34 -1.85 5.67 -1.61
C THR A 34 -2.00 4.16 -1.74
N LEU A 35 -1.13 3.42 -1.05
CA LEU A 35 -1.18 1.96 -1.08
C LEU A 35 -2.41 1.45 -0.33
N MET A 36 -3.05 0.43 -0.91
CA MET A 36 -4.14 -0.33 -0.31
C MET A 36 -3.82 -1.81 -0.51
N ILE A 37 -3.70 -2.54 0.59
CA ILE A 37 -3.58 -4.00 0.56
C ILE A 37 -4.99 -4.55 0.34
N GLU A 38 -5.16 -5.26 -0.76
CA GLU A 38 -6.37 -6.00 -1.09
C GLU A 38 -6.11 -7.48 -0.84
N ILE A 39 -7.02 -8.13 -0.12
CA ILE A 39 -7.01 -9.57 0.07
C ILE A 39 -7.97 -10.15 -0.97
N PRO A 40 -7.56 -11.17 -1.76
CA PRO A 40 -8.47 -11.80 -2.70
C PRO A 40 -9.70 -12.36 -1.97
N GLY A 41 -10.78 -12.60 -2.72
CA GLY A 41 -11.91 -13.39 -2.23
C GLY A 41 -11.47 -14.80 -1.80
N ALA A 42 -12.43 -15.67 -1.44
CA ALA A 42 -12.15 -17.00 -0.90
C ALA A 42 -11.03 -17.75 -1.68
N ASP A 43 -9.83 -17.73 -1.11
CA ASP A 43 -8.62 -18.33 -1.66
C ASP A 43 -8.12 -19.38 -0.65
N PRO A 44 -8.39 -20.68 -0.91
CA PRO A 44 -7.99 -21.76 -0.02
C PRO A 44 -6.48 -21.83 0.21
N LYS A 45 -5.66 -21.47 -0.79
CA LYS A 45 -4.20 -21.52 -0.66
C LYS A 45 -3.69 -20.41 0.23
N LEU A 46 -4.27 -19.22 0.13
CA LEU A 46 -3.93 -18.12 1.02
C LEU A 46 -4.32 -18.47 2.46
N ALA A 47 -5.51 -19.05 2.67
CA ALA A 47 -5.96 -19.48 3.98
C ALA A 47 -5.03 -20.54 4.61
N GLU A 48 -4.62 -21.55 3.84
CA GLU A 48 -3.66 -22.56 4.28
C GLU A 48 -2.29 -21.94 4.59
N PHE A 49 -1.80 -21.04 3.74
CA PHE A 49 -0.50 -20.38 3.92
C PHE A 49 -0.42 -19.57 5.23
N VAL A 50 -1.50 -18.89 5.62
CA VAL A 50 -1.53 -18.05 6.82
C VAL A 50 -2.06 -18.78 8.06
N ALA A 51 -2.43 -20.06 7.96
CA ALA A 51 -3.13 -20.79 9.01
C ALA A 51 -2.39 -20.78 10.36
N ASP A 52 -1.08 -20.99 10.33
CA ASP A 52 -0.23 -21.03 11.52
C ASP A 52 0.60 -19.74 11.70
N TRP A 53 0.35 -18.72 10.87
CA TRP A 53 1.08 -17.47 10.96
C TRP A 53 0.58 -16.62 12.13
N THR A 54 1.50 -16.21 12.99
CA THR A 54 1.22 -15.32 14.12
C THR A 54 1.93 -13.99 13.92
N ASP A 55 1.16 -12.91 13.76
CA ASP A 55 1.69 -11.55 13.80
C ASP A 55 1.92 -11.14 15.27
N GLN A 56 3.14 -10.73 15.59
CA GLN A 56 3.51 -10.23 16.92
C GLN A 56 3.10 -8.76 17.13
N GLY A 57 2.72 -8.06 16.05
CA GLY A 57 2.25 -6.69 16.10
C GLY A 57 0.75 -6.58 16.43
N ASN A 58 0.34 -5.44 17.00
CA ASN A 58 -1.07 -5.05 17.09
C ASN A 58 -1.40 -4.14 15.88
N PRO A 59 -2.17 -4.58 14.87
CA PRO A 59 -2.53 -3.77 13.70
C PRO A 59 -3.30 -2.49 14.06
N ARG A 60 -3.90 -2.44 15.26
CA ARG A 60 -4.65 -1.29 15.79
C ARG A 60 -3.83 -0.43 16.75
N ALA A 61 -2.56 -0.73 17.01
CA ALA A 61 -1.74 0.05 17.94
C ALA A 61 -1.73 1.55 17.59
N ARG A 62 -1.74 1.90 16.31
CA ARG A 62 -1.81 3.29 15.83
C ARG A 62 -3.14 3.99 16.13
N LEU A 63 -4.19 3.24 16.44
CA LEU A 63 -5.51 3.74 16.83
C LEU A 63 -5.63 3.93 18.35
N GLY A 64 -4.60 3.60 19.13
CA GLY A 64 -4.59 3.76 20.58
C GLY A 64 -5.43 2.72 21.34
N VAL A 65 -5.65 1.54 20.74
CA VAL A 65 -6.43 0.41 21.29
C VAL A 65 -5.64 -0.89 21.29
#